data_AF-A0A925JTL2-F1
#
_entry.id   AF-A0A925JTL2-F1
#
_cell.length_a   1.000
_cell.length_b   1.000
_cell.length_c   1.000
_cell.angle_alpha   90.00
_cell.angle_beta   90.00
_cell.angle_gamma   90.00
#
_symmetry.space_group_name_H-M   'P 1'
#
loop_
_entity.id
_entity.type
_entity.pdbx_description
1 polymer ?
#
loop_
_entity_poly.entity_id
_entity_poly.type
_entity_poly.pdbx_seq_one_letter_code
_entity_poly.pdbx_strand_id
1 'polypeptide(L)'
;MIQLGPEICQDPVAATDREWLETNGLGGFASCTIAGIHTRRYHGLLTAATEPPVGRMVMLSKFEETLTHPEGTADLSANQYPGTLHPRGFELLESFRLQPYPTWVYATGKARIEKSVFMVHGENTTVISYRLLSPEPCTLVLRPLIAFRDFHTLTHENRSLRSEALLADGLVTLEPYDSVPPLHLAHNAQSVTPTATWYFNFEYRLEHERGLDYLEDLFNPVQLKFELKAEQEAIVIASLAMHSAGERNSLRDGELRRRASVAAASPVDDPLINSLVQASDAFVVKRETLKTVIAGYHWFADWGRDT
;
A
#
# COMPACT_ATOMS: atom_id res chain seq x y z
N MET A 1 -19.89 -0.49 -8.45
CA MET A 1 -18.79 -1.31 -7.92
C MET A 1 -17.77 -1.51 -9.03
N ILE A 2 -16.52 -1.06 -8.83
CA ILE A 2 -15.44 -1.23 -9.82
C ILE A 2 -14.81 -2.60 -9.61
N GLN A 3 -14.89 -3.46 -10.62
CA GLN A 3 -14.28 -4.77 -10.68
C GLN A 3 -13.68 -4.99 -12.07
N LEU A 4 -12.45 -5.49 -12.12
CA LEU A 4 -11.67 -5.67 -13.35
C LEU A 4 -11.20 -7.13 -13.42
N GLY A 5 -11.37 -7.74 -14.60
CA GLY A 5 -10.96 -9.11 -14.86
C GLY A 5 -9.52 -9.22 -15.37
N PRO A 6 -9.06 -10.43 -15.69
CA PRO A 6 -7.70 -10.69 -16.12
C PRO A 6 -7.34 -9.95 -17.43
N GLU A 7 -8.33 -9.69 -18.30
CA GLU A 7 -8.14 -8.96 -19.56
C GLU A 7 -7.64 -7.53 -19.37
N ILE A 8 -7.95 -6.89 -18.23
CA ILE A 8 -7.42 -5.58 -17.86
C ILE A 8 -6.23 -5.73 -16.92
N CYS A 9 -6.31 -6.63 -15.93
CA CYS A 9 -5.29 -6.75 -14.89
C CYS A 9 -3.94 -7.29 -15.41
N GLN A 10 -3.96 -8.16 -16.44
CA GLN A 10 -2.75 -8.79 -16.99
C GLN A 10 -2.19 -8.04 -18.20
N ASP A 11 -2.89 -7.02 -18.71
CA ASP A 11 -2.34 -6.09 -19.70
C ASP A 11 -1.51 -5.01 -18.98
N PRO A 12 -0.19 -4.96 -19.16
CA PRO A 12 0.67 -4.03 -18.43
C PRO A 12 0.36 -2.56 -18.71
N VAL A 13 -0.14 -2.21 -19.90
CA VAL A 13 -0.51 -0.83 -20.23
C VAL A 13 -1.84 -0.50 -19.55
N ALA A 14 -2.87 -1.32 -19.79
CA ALA A 14 -4.19 -1.09 -19.22
C ALA A 14 -4.18 -1.10 -17.67
N ALA A 15 -3.36 -1.95 -17.07
CA ALA A 15 -3.24 -2.07 -15.62
C ALA A 15 -2.40 -0.95 -15.00
N THR A 16 -1.44 -0.35 -15.72
CA THR A 16 -0.65 0.78 -15.20
C THR A 16 -1.30 2.14 -15.41
N ASP A 17 -2.26 2.25 -16.32
CA ASP A 17 -3.07 3.47 -16.52
C ASP A 17 -4.25 3.59 -15.53
N ARG A 18 -4.47 2.57 -14.69
CA ARG A 18 -5.52 2.55 -13.66
C ARG A 18 -4.89 2.56 -12.28
N GLU A 19 -5.20 3.59 -11.51
CA GLU A 19 -4.71 3.76 -10.14
C GLU A 19 -5.84 3.57 -9.13
N TRP A 20 -5.47 3.15 -7.92
CA TRP A 20 -6.33 3.14 -6.75
C TRP A 20 -5.79 4.08 -5.68
N LEU A 21 -6.67 4.57 -4.82
CA LEU A 21 -6.35 5.49 -3.75
C LEU A 21 -7.14 5.12 -2.49
N GLU A 22 -6.43 5.02 -1.38
CA GLU A 22 -6.98 4.91 -0.03
C GLU A 22 -6.45 6.09 0.79
N THR A 23 -7.30 6.73 1.59
CA THR A 23 -6.97 7.96 2.32
C THR A 23 -7.32 7.81 3.79
N ASN A 24 -6.54 8.42 4.66
CA ASN A 24 -6.75 8.34 6.10
C ASN A 24 -7.44 9.56 6.72
N GLY A 25 -7.89 10.54 5.93
CA GLY A 25 -8.50 11.76 6.47
C GLY A 25 -7.51 12.68 7.21
N LEU A 26 -6.20 12.41 7.17
CA LEU A 26 -5.14 13.30 7.64
C LEU A 26 -4.37 13.95 6.49
N GLY A 27 -4.77 13.75 5.23
CA GLY A 27 -3.96 14.08 4.06
C GLY A 27 -2.87 13.04 3.74
N GLY A 28 -2.79 11.96 4.54
CA GLY A 28 -2.01 10.77 4.23
C GLY A 28 -2.81 9.80 3.36
N PHE A 29 -2.10 8.98 2.59
CA PHE A 29 -2.72 8.09 1.62
C PHE A 29 -1.86 6.87 1.29
N ALA A 30 -2.50 5.86 0.72
CA ALA A 30 -1.90 4.73 0.04
C ALA A 30 -2.41 4.73 -1.39
N SER A 31 -1.53 4.56 -2.37
CA SER A 31 -1.93 4.54 -3.77
C SER A 31 -0.90 3.84 -4.64
N CYS A 32 -1.37 3.23 -5.71
CA CYS A 32 -0.54 2.60 -6.72
C CYS A 32 -1.38 2.34 -7.97
N THR A 33 -0.77 1.80 -9.01
CA THR A 33 -1.51 1.17 -10.12
C THR A 33 -2.17 -0.13 -9.66
N ILE A 34 -3.18 -0.60 -10.39
CA ILE A 34 -3.81 -1.91 -10.10
C ILE A 34 -2.84 -3.08 -10.35
N ALA A 35 -1.78 -2.89 -11.15
CA ALA A 35 -0.71 -3.87 -11.36
C ALA A 35 0.31 -3.93 -10.21
N GLY A 36 0.29 -2.98 -9.27
CA GLY A 36 1.32 -2.84 -8.24
C GLY A 36 2.67 -2.30 -8.76
N ILE A 37 2.72 -1.85 -10.02
CA ILE A 37 3.87 -1.19 -10.64
C ILE A 37 3.77 0.30 -10.34
N HIS A 38 4.78 0.87 -9.69
CA HIS A 38 4.83 2.30 -9.41
C HIS A 38 5.16 3.05 -10.70
N THR A 39 4.33 4.03 -11.06
CA THR A 39 4.58 4.90 -12.23
C THR A 39 4.88 6.33 -11.82
N ARG A 40 4.65 6.68 -10.54
CA ARG A 40 4.85 8.01 -9.96
C ARG A 40 5.64 7.90 -8.66
N ARG A 41 6.39 8.97 -8.31
CA ARG A 41 7.09 9.08 -7.02
C ARG A 41 6.16 9.10 -5.79
N TYR A 42 4.86 9.26 -6.00
CA TYR A 42 3.85 9.32 -4.94
C TYR A 42 3.21 7.97 -4.65
N HIS A 43 3.45 6.96 -5.48
CA HIS A 43 2.93 5.62 -5.23
C HIS A 43 3.62 5.02 -4.01
N GLY A 44 2.83 4.42 -3.13
CA GLY A 44 3.26 3.94 -1.83
C GLY A 44 2.10 3.29 -1.06
N LEU A 45 2.42 2.28 -0.24
CA LEU A 45 1.49 1.67 0.70
C LEU A 45 1.26 2.53 1.96
N LEU A 46 2.18 3.42 2.30
CA LEU A 46 1.97 4.42 3.35
C LEU A 46 2.71 5.71 3.02
N THR A 47 1.97 6.72 2.56
CA THR A 47 2.39 8.12 2.57
C THR A 47 1.75 8.79 3.79
N ALA A 48 2.56 9.04 4.81
CA ALA A 48 2.11 9.61 6.07
C ALA A 48 2.11 11.14 6.00
N ALA A 49 1.06 11.80 6.49
CA ALA A 49 1.05 13.24 6.74
C ALA A 49 1.53 13.48 8.17
N THR A 50 2.76 13.98 8.34
CA THR A 50 3.36 14.24 9.67
C THR A 50 2.84 15.55 10.27
N GLU A 51 2.35 16.46 9.44
CA GLU A 51 1.74 17.74 9.83
C GLU A 51 0.38 17.91 9.11
N PRO A 52 -0.67 17.18 9.51
CA PRO A 52 -1.92 17.11 8.74
C PRO A 52 -2.51 18.48 8.33
N PRO A 53 -2.83 18.71 7.04
CA PRO A 53 -2.86 17.72 5.96
C PRO A 53 -1.59 17.63 5.09
N VAL A 54 -0.48 18.21 5.54
CA VAL A 54 0.80 18.35 4.83
C VAL A 54 1.93 17.57 5.55
N GLY A 55 3.20 17.86 5.22
CA GLY A 55 4.34 17.09 5.74
C GLY A 55 4.35 15.64 5.25
N ARG A 56 4.06 15.44 3.96
CA ARG A 56 3.83 14.11 3.40
C ARG A 56 5.13 13.37 3.15
N MET A 57 5.28 12.21 3.78
CA MET A 57 6.44 11.35 3.65
C MET A 57 6.05 9.96 3.16
N VAL A 58 6.73 9.46 2.13
CA VAL A 58 6.56 8.06 1.68
C VAL A 58 7.37 7.18 2.62
N MET A 59 6.68 6.46 3.51
CA MET A 59 7.29 5.62 4.54
C MET A 59 7.54 4.21 3.98
N LEU A 60 6.45 3.54 3.61
CA LEU A 60 6.45 2.21 3.00
C LEU A 60 6.06 2.35 1.52
N SER A 61 6.99 2.02 0.62
CA SER A 61 6.74 2.04 -0.82
C SER A 61 5.84 0.86 -1.18
N LYS A 62 6.34 -0.36 -1.07
CA LYS A 62 5.59 -1.59 -1.38
C LYS A 62 6.21 -2.81 -0.71
N PHE A 63 5.67 -3.99 -0.98
CA PHE A 63 6.33 -5.26 -0.67
C PHE A 63 6.84 -5.89 -1.97
N GLU A 64 7.99 -6.56 -1.90
CA GLU A 64 8.26 -7.69 -2.79
C GLU A 64 7.65 -8.95 -2.17
N GLU A 65 6.81 -9.63 -2.94
CA GLU A 65 5.99 -10.73 -2.44
C GLU A 65 6.30 -12.01 -3.21
N THR A 66 6.69 -13.06 -2.49
CA THR A 66 6.95 -14.38 -3.08
C THR A 66 6.02 -15.40 -2.41
N LEU A 67 5.24 -16.13 -3.21
CA LEU A 67 4.39 -17.22 -2.75
C LEU A 67 4.98 -18.56 -3.21
N THR A 68 5.20 -19.46 -2.26
CA THR A 68 5.70 -20.81 -2.52
C THR A 68 4.64 -21.84 -2.15
N HIS A 69 4.19 -22.57 -3.16
CA HIS A 69 3.35 -23.78 -3.06
C HIS A 69 4.26 -25.02 -3.22
N PRO A 70 3.88 -26.23 -2.76
CA PRO A 70 4.69 -27.44 -2.94
C PRO A 70 5.12 -27.74 -4.39
N GLU A 71 4.34 -27.29 -5.37
CA GLU A 71 4.60 -27.50 -6.80
C GLU A 71 5.39 -26.36 -7.48
N GLY A 72 5.66 -25.25 -6.78
CA GLY A 72 6.41 -24.14 -7.38
C GLY A 72 6.34 -22.83 -6.60
N THR A 73 7.14 -21.87 -7.05
CA THR A 73 7.24 -20.52 -6.48
C THR A 73 6.85 -19.49 -7.52
N ALA A 74 6.14 -18.46 -7.10
CA ALA A 74 5.74 -17.33 -7.93
C ALA A 74 5.91 -16.01 -7.16
N ASP A 75 6.40 -14.98 -7.86
CA ASP A 75 6.44 -13.61 -7.34
C ASP A 75 5.15 -12.89 -7.71
N LEU A 76 4.49 -12.28 -6.72
CA LEU A 76 3.23 -11.54 -6.89
C LEU A 76 3.49 -10.04 -7.16
N SER A 77 4.66 -9.54 -6.80
CA SER A 77 5.07 -8.16 -7.05
C SER A 77 5.33 -7.91 -8.54
N ALA A 78 5.22 -6.64 -8.94
CA ALA A 78 5.67 -6.20 -10.25
C ALA A 78 6.33 -4.82 -10.19
N ASN A 79 7.46 -4.63 -10.88
CA ASN A 79 8.16 -3.35 -10.93
C ASN A 79 8.62 -3.03 -12.35
N GLN A 80 8.76 -1.74 -12.62
CA GLN A 80 9.47 -1.23 -13.77
C GLN A 80 10.92 -0.94 -13.37
N TYR A 81 11.84 -1.54 -14.11
CA TYR A 81 13.27 -1.23 -14.10
C TYR A 81 13.66 -0.74 -15.52
N PRO A 82 14.84 -0.11 -15.69
CA PRO A 82 15.33 0.27 -17.00
C PRO A 82 15.29 -0.90 -17.99
N GLY A 83 14.41 -0.78 -18.99
CA GLY A 83 14.26 -1.76 -20.07
C GLY A 83 13.54 -3.06 -19.72
N THR A 84 12.98 -3.23 -18.51
CA THR A 84 12.26 -4.47 -18.16
C THR A 84 11.20 -4.31 -17.05
N LEU A 85 10.20 -5.18 -17.10
CA LEU A 85 9.27 -5.41 -15.99
C LEU A 85 9.72 -6.66 -15.22
N HIS A 86 10.06 -6.50 -13.94
CA HIS A 86 10.46 -7.61 -13.08
C HIS A 86 10.20 -7.33 -11.59
N PRO A 87 9.72 -8.31 -10.79
CA PRO A 87 9.02 -9.50 -11.25
C PRO A 87 7.77 -9.15 -12.08
N ARG A 88 7.08 -10.16 -12.61
CA ARG A 88 5.94 -9.98 -13.52
C ARG A 88 4.63 -10.45 -12.89
N GLY A 89 4.44 -10.23 -11.59
CA GLY A 89 3.27 -10.69 -10.85
C GLY A 89 1.92 -10.19 -11.39
N PHE A 90 1.91 -9.11 -12.17
CA PHE A 90 0.71 -8.64 -12.87
C PHE A 90 0.14 -9.69 -13.85
N GLU A 91 0.97 -10.58 -14.41
CA GLU A 91 0.51 -11.70 -15.26
C GLU A 91 -0.32 -12.73 -14.47
N LEU A 92 -0.17 -12.75 -13.15
CA LEU A 92 -0.87 -13.66 -12.24
C LEU A 92 -2.16 -13.03 -11.67
N LEU A 93 -2.43 -11.75 -11.95
CA LEU A 93 -3.62 -11.05 -11.46
C LEU A 93 -4.88 -11.57 -12.16
N GLU A 94 -5.67 -12.36 -11.43
CA GLU A 94 -6.94 -12.89 -11.89
C GLU A 94 -8.04 -11.83 -11.81
N SER A 95 -8.04 -11.00 -10.76
CA SER A 95 -9.03 -9.93 -10.62
C SER A 95 -8.58 -8.82 -9.66
N PHE A 96 -9.17 -7.65 -9.86
CA PHE A 96 -9.09 -6.51 -8.95
C PHE A 96 -10.50 -5.99 -8.65
N ARG A 97 -10.75 -5.58 -7.41
CA ARG A 97 -11.93 -4.79 -7.03
C ARG A 97 -11.53 -3.62 -6.14
N LEU A 98 -12.18 -2.48 -6.31
CA LEU A 98 -11.88 -1.28 -5.52
C LEU A 98 -12.66 -1.20 -4.20
N GLN A 99 -13.87 -1.76 -4.16
CA GLN A 99 -14.78 -1.62 -3.02
C GLN A 99 -14.91 -2.94 -2.24
N PRO A 100 -15.02 -2.88 -0.89
CA PRO A 100 -15.00 -1.67 -0.04
C PRO A 100 -13.62 -1.03 0.12
N TYR A 101 -12.56 -1.76 -0.25
CA TYR A 101 -11.18 -1.30 -0.34
C TYR A 101 -10.44 -2.12 -1.41
N PRO A 102 -9.33 -1.62 -1.96
CA PRO A 102 -8.53 -2.30 -2.98
C PRO A 102 -8.24 -3.76 -2.60
N THR A 103 -8.67 -4.68 -3.47
CA THR A 103 -8.47 -6.12 -3.28
C THR A 103 -8.10 -6.78 -4.60
N TRP A 104 -7.08 -7.63 -4.56
CA TRP A 104 -6.55 -8.39 -5.68
C TRP A 104 -6.69 -9.87 -5.42
N VAL A 105 -6.93 -10.66 -6.46
CA VAL A 105 -6.77 -12.11 -6.42
C VAL A 105 -5.70 -12.50 -7.43
N TYR A 106 -4.68 -13.23 -6.96
CA TYR A 106 -3.63 -13.79 -7.79
C TYR A 106 -3.84 -15.29 -7.96
N ALA A 107 -3.66 -15.79 -9.19
CA ALA A 107 -3.69 -17.20 -9.53
C ALA A 107 -2.28 -17.66 -9.94
N THR A 108 -1.65 -18.46 -9.08
CA THR A 108 -0.26 -18.94 -9.21
C THR A 108 -0.25 -20.45 -9.47
N GLY A 109 -0.72 -20.85 -10.65
CA GLY A 109 -0.96 -22.26 -10.96
C GLY A 109 -2.04 -22.87 -10.08
N LYS A 110 -1.66 -23.66 -9.06
CA LYS A 110 -2.60 -24.32 -8.13
C LYS A 110 -2.92 -23.52 -6.86
N ALA A 111 -2.18 -22.45 -6.56
CA ALA A 111 -2.45 -21.59 -5.42
C ALA A 111 -3.15 -20.30 -5.85
N ARG A 112 -4.24 -19.94 -5.15
CA ARG A 112 -4.91 -18.64 -5.28
C ARG A 112 -4.80 -17.88 -3.97
N ILE A 113 -4.43 -16.61 -4.04
CA ILE A 113 -4.26 -15.75 -2.87
C ILE A 113 -4.95 -14.41 -3.08
N GLU A 114 -5.70 -13.96 -2.07
CA GLU A 114 -6.34 -12.64 -2.05
C GLU A 114 -5.46 -11.67 -1.25
N LYS A 115 -5.11 -10.51 -1.82
CA LYS A 115 -4.44 -9.41 -1.13
C LYS A 115 -5.44 -8.27 -0.95
N SER A 116 -5.53 -7.67 0.22
CA SER A 116 -6.33 -6.45 0.45
C SER A 116 -5.52 -5.37 1.16
N VAL A 117 -5.87 -4.10 0.89
CA VAL A 117 -5.23 -2.92 1.48
C VAL A 117 -6.29 -1.91 1.86
N PHE A 118 -6.27 -1.41 3.09
CA PHE A 118 -7.08 -0.25 3.51
C PHE A 118 -6.31 0.63 4.49
N MET A 119 -6.69 1.90 4.58
CA MET A 119 -6.16 2.81 5.60
C MET A 119 -7.14 3.02 6.75
N VAL A 120 -6.60 3.22 7.95
CA VAL A 120 -7.38 3.56 9.14
C VAL A 120 -7.66 5.06 9.14
N HIS A 121 -8.94 5.44 9.17
CA HIS A 121 -9.30 6.85 9.22
C HIS A 121 -8.83 7.52 10.52
N GLY A 122 -8.20 8.68 10.40
CA GLY A 122 -7.64 9.46 11.50
C GLY A 122 -6.23 9.05 11.92
N GLU A 123 -5.61 8.07 11.24
CA GLU A 123 -4.31 7.52 11.62
C GLU A 123 -3.40 7.30 10.40
N ASN A 124 -2.09 7.54 10.55
CA ASN A 124 -1.09 7.17 9.54
C ASN A 124 -0.82 5.67 9.60
N THR A 125 -1.85 4.87 9.31
CA THR A 125 -1.87 3.41 9.43
C THR A 125 -2.48 2.79 8.18
N THR A 126 -1.75 1.88 7.54
CA THR A 126 -2.22 1.03 6.45
C THR A 126 -2.23 -0.42 6.90
N VAL A 127 -3.34 -1.11 6.68
CA VAL A 127 -3.50 -2.53 6.95
C VAL A 127 -3.43 -3.30 5.64
N ILE A 128 -2.51 -4.26 5.56
CA ILE A 128 -2.32 -5.14 4.42
C ILE A 128 -2.59 -6.56 4.88
N SER A 129 -3.41 -7.30 4.14
CA SER A 129 -3.74 -8.68 4.47
C SER A 129 -3.67 -9.58 3.25
N TYR A 130 -3.23 -10.82 3.46
CA TYR A 130 -3.16 -11.85 2.45
C TYR A 130 -3.88 -13.10 2.93
N ARG A 131 -4.88 -13.55 2.18
CA ARG A 131 -5.68 -14.74 2.51
C ARG A 131 -5.49 -15.80 1.45
N LEU A 132 -5.06 -16.98 1.86
CA LEU A 132 -4.96 -18.12 0.95
C LEU A 132 -6.38 -18.65 0.65
N LEU A 133 -6.72 -18.73 -0.63
CA LEU A 133 -8.01 -19.23 -1.12
C LEU A 133 -7.94 -20.70 -1.52
N SER A 134 -6.74 -21.21 -1.80
CA SER A 134 -6.52 -22.63 -2.09
C SER A 134 -6.48 -23.46 -0.80
N PRO A 135 -6.90 -24.74 -0.85
CA PRO A 135 -6.86 -25.62 0.32
C PRO A 135 -5.42 -25.96 0.76
N GLU A 136 -4.50 -26.06 -0.19
CA GLU A 136 -3.14 -26.54 0.10
C GLU A 136 -2.24 -25.45 0.69
N PRO A 137 -1.54 -25.73 1.82
CA PRO A 137 -0.72 -24.74 2.48
C PRO A 137 0.37 -24.13 1.59
N CYS A 138 0.60 -22.84 1.77
CA CYS A 138 1.64 -22.10 1.07
C CYS A 138 2.54 -21.35 2.06
N THR A 139 3.76 -21.05 1.65
CA THR A 139 4.62 -20.08 2.33
C THR A 139 4.56 -18.75 1.60
N LEU A 140 4.16 -17.68 2.28
CA LEU A 140 4.26 -16.32 1.76
C LEU A 140 5.47 -15.63 2.39
N VAL A 141 6.29 -15.00 1.56
CA VAL A 141 7.42 -14.18 1.99
C VAL A 141 7.18 -12.75 1.55
N LEU A 142 7.21 -11.83 2.51
CA LEU A 142 7.08 -10.39 2.28
C LEU A 142 8.39 -9.69 2.60
N ARG A 143 8.86 -8.85 1.69
CA ARG A 143 10.02 -7.97 1.88
C ARG A 143 9.57 -6.52 1.76
N PRO A 144 9.35 -5.80 2.88
CA PRO A 144 9.01 -4.38 2.82
C PRO A 144 10.13 -3.60 2.14
N LEU A 145 9.75 -2.77 1.18
CA LEU A 145 10.61 -1.78 0.54
C LEU A 145 10.27 -0.40 1.11
N ILE A 146 11.21 0.17 1.86
CA ILE A 146 11.03 1.46 2.53
C ILE A 146 11.71 2.58 1.75
N ALA A 147 11.08 3.75 1.74
CA ALA A 147 11.59 4.94 1.06
C ALA A 147 12.07 6.02 2.06
N PHE A 148 11.31 6.26 3.13
CA PHE A 148 11.62 7.24 4.20
C PHE A 148 12.07 8.61 3.69
N ARG A 149 11.26 9.19 2.80
CA ARG A 149 11.58 10.46 2.13
C ARG A 149 10.37 11.37 2.01
N ASP A 150 10.65 12.66 1.78
CA ASP A 150 9.64 13.61 1.35
C ASP A 150 9.00 13.14 0.04
N PHE A 151 7.68 13.23 -0.06
CA PHE A 151 6.92 12.71 -1.20
C PHE A 151 7.20 13.43 -2.54
N HIS A 152 7.78 14.63 -2.54
CA HIS A 152 8.22 15.33 -3.75
C HIS A 152 9.65 14.98 -4.18
N THR A 153 10.40 14.20 -3.40
CA THR A 153 11.78 13.80 -3.73
C THR A 153 11.87 12.31 -4.03
N LEU A 154 13.02 11.84 -4.52
CA LEU A 154 13.38 10.42 -4.63
C LEU A 154 14.55 10.13 -3.70
N THR A 155 14.67 8.88 -3.26
CA THR A 155 15.80 8.41 -2.46
C THR A 155 16.71 7.48 -3.26
N HIS A 156 17.97 7.43 -2.85
CA HIS A 156 19.01 6.59 -3.42
C HIS A 156 19.80 5.93 -2.30
N GLU A 157 20.55 4.89 -2.64
CA GLU A 157 21.48 4.27 -1.70
C GLU A 157 22.36 5.34 -1.04
N ASN A 158 22.37 5.33 0.29
CA ASN A 158 23.17 6.25 1.07
C ASN A 158 23.68 5.58 2.35
N ARG A 159 24.80 6.13 2.86
CA ARG A 159 25.46 5.64 4.08
C ARG A 159 24.84 6.18 5.37
N SER A 160 23.92 7.14 5.25
CA SER A 160 23.26 7.77 6.41
C SER A 160 22.10 6.93 6.93
N LEU A 161 21.55 6.02 6.11
CA LEU A 161 20.49 5.11 6.50
C LEU A 161 20.98 4.16 7.60
N ARG A 162 20.28 4.15 8.75
CA ARG A 162 20.43 3.08 9.73
C ARG A 162 19.74 1.82 9.22
N SER A 163 20.54 0.79 8.96
CA SER A 163 20.09 -0.47 8.37
C SER A 163 19.42 -1.42 9.37
N GLU A 164 19.64 -1.22 10.66
CA GLU A 164 19.16 -2.11 11.72
C GLU A 164 17.67 -1.92 11.98
N ALA A 165 16.93 -3.03 12.03
CA ALA A 165 15.55 -3.06 12.45
C ALA A 165 15.45 -3.56 13.89
N LEU A 166 14.64 -2.89 14.71
CA LEU A 166 14.36 -3.32 16.07
C LEU A 166 13.26 -4.39 16.01
N LEU A 167 13.59 -5.61 16.44
CA LEU A 167 12.69 -6.77 16.39
C LEU A 167 12.10 -7.04 17.77
N ALA A 168 10.78 -7.10 17.84
CA ALA A 168 10.02 -7.59 18.99
C ALA A 168 8.99 -8.63 18.51
N ASP A 169 8.37 -9.34 19.45
CA ASP A 169 7.35 -10.33 19.11
C ASP A 169 6.17 -9.66 18.39
N GLY A 170 5.89 -10.10 17.16
CA GLY A 170 4.85 -9.54 16.29
C GLY A 170 5.05 -8.08 15.86
N LEU A 171 6.25 -7.50 16.02
CA LEU A 171 6.50 -6.08 15.69
C LEU A 171 7.93 -5.85 15.18
N VAL A 172 8.04 -5.18 14.04
CA VAL A 172 9.31 -4.62 13.53
C VAL A 172 9.23 -3.10 13.60
N THR A 173 10.21 -2.45 14.21
CA THR A 173 10.33 -0.99 14.23
C THR A 173 11.55 -0.54 13.43
N LEU A 174 11.35 0.44 12.56
CA LEU A 174 12.35 1.00 11.66
C LEU A 174 12.54 2.48 11.95
N GLU A 175 13.78 2.88 12.24
CA GLU A 175 14.18 4.27 12.47
C GLU A 175 15.40 4.62 11.60
N PRO A 176 15.25 4.73 10.27
CA PRO A 176 16.38 4.95 9.36
C PRO A 176 17.10 6.29 9.57
N TYR A 177 16.38 7.32 10.03
CA TYR A 177 16.85 8.71 10.18
C TYR A 177 16.31 9.36 11.47
N ASP A 178 17.07 10.25 12.09
CA ASP A 178 16.71 10.86 13.39
C ASP A 178 15.54 11.86 13.33
N SER A 179 15.37 12.56 12.22
CA SER A 179 14.37 13.62 12.06
C SER A 179 13.05 13.13 11.45
N VAL A 180 12.82 11.83 11.40
CA VAL A 180 11.66 11.20 10.77
C VAL A 180 11.02 10.24 11.75
N PRO A 181 9.67 10.22 11.87
CA PRO A 181 9.01 9.29 12.79
C PRO A 181 9.32 7.83 12.44
N PRO A 182 9.34 6.93 13.46
CA PRO A 182 9.52 5.50 13.23
C PRO A 182 8.40 4.93 12.36
N LEU A 183 8.73 3.90 11.58
CA LEU A 183 7.73 3.02 10.98
C LEU A 183 7.64 1.72 11.77
N HIS A 184 6.45 1.41 12.24
CA HIS A 184 6.11 0.17 12.89
C HIS A 184 5.41 -0.76 11.90
N LEU A 185 5.88 -1.99 11.79
CA LEU A 185 5.25 -3.07 11.04
C LEU A 185 4.78 -4.14 12.03
N ALA A 186 3.54 -4.03 12.50
CA ALA A 186 2.93 -5.08 13.32
C ALA A 186 2.52 -6.26 12.42
N HIS A 187 2.84 -7.49 12.81
CA HIS A 187 2.63 -8.66 11.96
C HIS A 187 2.32 -9.93 12.75
N ASN A 188 1.78 -10.93 12.04
CA ASN A 188 1.64 -12.30 12.56
C ASN A 188 2.57 -13.31 11.86
N ALA A 189 3.66 -12.84 11.24
CA ALA A 189 4.68 -13.67 10.62
C ALA A 189 5.27 -14.70 11.61
N GLN A 190 5.51 -15.92 11.15
CA GLN A 190 6.13 -16.99 11.92
C GLN A 190 7.62 -16.71 12.17
N SER A 191 8.28 -16.02 11.24
CA SER A 191 9.67 -15.60 11.44
C SER A 191 9.99 -14.27 10.75
N VAL A 192 10.90 -13.53 11.35
CA VAL A 192 11.47 -12.29 10.81
C VAL A 192 12.97 -12.48 10.64
N THR A 193 13.50 -12.14 9.48
CA THR A 193 14.93 -12.25 9.19
C THR A 193 15.46 -10.90 8.72
N PRO A 194 16.43 -10.27 9.41
CA PRO A 194 17.11 -9.09 8.91
C PRO A 194 17.77 -9.36 7.55
N THR A 195 17.66 -8.42 6.62
CA THR A 195 18.25 -8.51 5.28
C THR A 195 19.23 -7.37 5.02
N ALA A 196 18.82 -6.14 5.30
CA ALA A 196 19.61 -4.92 5.10
C ALA A 196 20.15 -4.77 3.67
N THR A 197 19.27 -4.82 2.68
CA THR A 197 19.64 -4.83 1.24
C THR A 197 18.97 -3.70 0.47
N TRP A 198 19.73 -2.98 -0.35
CA TRP A 198 19.19 -2.01 -1.30
C TRP A 198 18.73 -2.69 -2.59
N TYR A 199 17.56 -2.26 -3.08
CA TYR A 199 17.02 -2.59 -4.38
C TYR A 199 17.17 -1.34 -5.25
N PHE A 200 17.74 -1.48 -6.43
CA PHE A 200 18.21 -0.33 -7.21
C PHE A 200 17.35 -0.06 -8.45
N ASN A 201 17.28 1.21 -8.83
CA ASN A 201 16.77 1.67 -10.13
C ASN A 201 15.29 1.34 -10.43
N PHE A 202 14.39 1.46 -9.45
CA PHE A 202 12.96 1.50 -9.74
C PHE A 202 12.65 2.69 -10.64
N GLU A 203 11.97 2.46 -11.76
CA GLU A 203 11.72 3.47 -12.79
C GLU A 203 10.26 3.94 -12.77
N TYR A 204 10.04 5.25 -12.61
CA TYR A 204 8.74 5.88 -12.58
C TYR A 204 8.41 6.56 -13.91
N ARG A 205 7.78 5.80 -14.81
CA ARG A 205 7.47 6.21 -16.19
C ARG A 205 6.82 7.61 -16.29
N LEU A 206 5.84 7.92 -15.46
CA LEU A 206 5.13 9.20 -15.54
C LEU A 206 5.96 10.38 -15.01
N GLU A 207 6.95 10.13 -14.15
CA GLU A 207 7.92 11.17 -13.77
C GLU A 207 8.92 11.40 -14.91
N HIS A 208 9.37 10.33 -15.58
CA HIS A 208 10.23 10.42 -16.76
C HIS A 208 9.57 11.20 -17.90
N GLU A 209 8.31 10.91 -18.22
CA GLU A 209 7.53 11.65 -19.23
C GLU A 209 7.37 13.15 -18.92
N ARG A 210 7.43 13.52 -17.64
CA ARG A 210 7.37 14.91 -17.17
C ARG A 210 8.74 15.58 -17.09
N GLY A 211 9.82 14.87 -17.42
CA GLY A 211 11.19 15.38 -17.33
C GLY A 211 11.69 15.57 -15.89
N LEU A 212 11.13 14.82 -14.93
CA LEU A 212 11.53 14.84 -13.53
C LEU A 212 12.46 13.65 -13.21
N ASP A 213 13.10 13.67 -12.04
CA ASP A 213 13.82 12.48 -11.54
C ASP A 213 12.87 11.28 -11.50
N TYR A 214 13.33 10.12 -11.94
CA TYR A 214 12.46 8.98 -12.18
C TYR A 214 13.07 7.63 -11.79
N LEU A 215 14.32 7.61 -11.35
CA LEU A 215 14.98 6.42 -10.82
C LEU A 215 15.08 6.55 -9.30
N GLU A 216 14.70 5.50 -8.59
CA GLU A 216 14.74 5.45 -7.13
C GLU A 216 15.37 4.13 -6.66
N ASP A 217 16.12 4.17 -5.55
CA ASP A 217 16.54 2.97 -4.84
C ASP A 217 15.70 2.81 -3.58
N LEU A 218 15.30 1.59 -3.24
CA LEU A 218 14.49 1.30 -2.06
C LEU A 218 15.23 0.34 -1.14
N PHE A 219 15.09 0.55 0.17
CA PHE A 219 15.78 -0.28 1.15
C PHE A 219 14.87 -1.40 1.66
N ASN A 220 15.40 -2.61 1.74
CA ASN A 220 14.75 -3.75 2.39
C ASN A 220 15.44 -4.04 3.73
N PRO A 221 14.77 -3.79 4.87
CA PRO A 221 15.37 -4.02 6.19
C PRO A 221 15.23 -5.46 6.67
N VAL A 222 14.10 -6.11 6.36
CA VAL A 222 13.74 -7.43 6.86
C VAL A 222 12.98 -8.24 5.82
N GLN A 223 12.90 -9.54 6.06
CA GLN A 223 11.98 -10.47 5.42
C GLN A 223 11.02 -11.05 6.46
N LEU A 224 9.71 -10.98 6.18
CA LEU A 224 8.65 -11.58 6.97
C LEU A 224 8.21 -12.89 6.29
N LYS A 225 8.28 -14.02 7.00
CA LYS A 225 7.85 -15.32 6.49
C LYS A 225 6.54 -15.73 7.15
N PHE A 226 5.56 -16.07 6.32
CA PHE A 226 4.24 -16.54 6.71
C PHE A 226 4.01 -17.98 6.24
N GLU A 227 3.50 -18.82 7.12
CA GLU A 227 2.92 -20.11 6.74
C GLU A 227 1.41 -19.97 6.71
N LEU A 228 0.82 -20.12 5.51
CA LEU A 228 -0.59 -19.92 5.24
C LEU A 228 -1.26 -21.27 5.02
N LYS A 229 -2.32 -21.53 5.78
CA LYS A 229 -3.31 -22.58 5.52
C LYS A 229 -4.62 -21.93 5.04
N ALA A 230 -5.54 -22.73 4.52
CA ALA A 230 -6.88 -22.25 4.18
C ALA A 230 -7.49 -21.47 5.37
N GLU A 231 -8.12 -20.34 5.07
CA GLU A 231 -8.72 -19.40 6.05
C GLU A 231 -7.77 -18.72 7.03
N GLN A 232 -6.45 -18.97 6.95
CA GLN A 232 -5.45 -18.16 7.65
C GLN A 232 -5.09 -16.93 6.82
N GLU A 233 -4.81 -15.84 7.52
CA GLU A 233 -4.36 -14.60 6.90
C GLU A 233 -2.99 -14.19 7.41
N ALA A 234 -2.11 -13.79 6.48
CA ALA A 234 -0.93 -13.01 6.80
C ALA A 234 -1.34 -11.54 6.91
N ILE A 235 -0.98 -10.91 8.02
CA ILE A 235 -1.36 -9.54 8.34
C ILE A 235 -0.09 -8.74 8.56
N VAL A 236 -0.03 -7.56 7.93
CA VAL A 236 0.96 -6.52 8.24
C VAL A 236 0.23 -5.19 8.40
N ILE A 237 0.42 -4.53 9.53
CA ILE A 237 -0.08 -3.18 9.81
C ILE A 237 1.14 -2.25 9.81
N ALA A 238 1.23 -1.40 8.79
CA ALA A 238 2.28 -0.40 8.66
C ALA A 238 1.78 0.93 9.23
N SER A 239 2.45 1.47 10.25
CA SER A 239 1.97 2.67 10.95
C SER A 239 3.07 3.50 11.59
N LEU A 240 2.78 4.79 11.83
CA LEU A 240 3.58 5.62 12.75
C LEU A 240 3.24 5.38 14.23
N ALA A 241 2.15 4.68 14.52
CA ALA A 241 1.78 4.22 15.86
C ALA A 241 2.07 2.72 16.02
N MET A 242 2.30 2.28 17.25
CA MET A 242 2.44 0.86 17.54
C MET A 242 1.06 0.18 17.53
N HIS A 243 0.98 -0.95 16.83
CA HIS A 243 -0.20 -1.81 16.77
C HIS A 243 0.18 -3.27 17.04
N SER A 244 -0.83 -4.12 17.19
CA SER A 244 -0.74 -5.57 17.11
C SER A 244 -1.52 -6.07 15.88
N ALA A 245 -0.99 -7.10 15.21
CA ALA A 245 -1.72 -7.76 14.12
C ALA A 245 -3.11 -8.29 14.52
N GLY A 246 -3.33 -8.56 15.83
CA GLY A 246 -4.64 -8.94 16.36
C GLY A 246 -5.73 -7.86 16.20
N GLU A 247 -5.35 -6.60 16.03
CA GLU A 247 -6.28 -5.47 15.84
C GLU A 247 -6.87 -5.41 14.43
N ARG A 248 -6.41 -6.24 13.49
CA ARG A 248 -6.84 -6.21 12.08
C ARG A 248 -8.36 -6.21 11.93
N ASN A 249 -9.06 -7.06 12.68
CA ASN A 249 -10.52 -7.16 12.60
C ASN A 249 -11.22 -5.91 13.14
N SER A 250 -10.80 -5.40 14.30
CA SER A 250 -11.43 -4.21 14.90
C SER A 250 -11.21 -2.96 14.04
N LEU A 251 -10.00 -2.79 13.49
CA LEU A 251 -9.66 -1.71 12.56
C LEU A 251 -10.51 -1.79 11.29
N ARG A 252 -10.60 -2.98 10.67
CA ARG A 252 -11.42 -3.21 9.47
C ARG A 252 -12.89 -2.92 9.74
N ASP A 253 -13.44 -3.44 10.83
CA ASP A 253 -14.86 -3.26 11.14
C ASP A 253 -15.17 -1.80 11.50
N GLY A 254 -14.21 -1.08 12.09
CA GLY A 254 -14.28 0.37 12.29
C GLY A 254 -14.38 1.14 10.98
N GLU A 255 -13.50 0.84 10.03
CA GLU A 255 -13.49 1.51 8.72
C GLU A 255 -14.75 1.16 7.89
N LEU A 256 -15.22 -0.09 7.94
CA LEU A 256 -16.47 -0.48 7.28
C LEU A 256 -17.69 0.27 7.86
N ARG A 257 -17.78 0.40 9.20
CA ARG A 257 -18.84 1.19 9.85
C ARG A 257 -18.79 2.66 9.42
N ARG A 258 -17.59 3.24 9.36
CA ARG A 258 -17.40 4.63 8.92
C ARG A 258 -17.80 4.83 7.45
N ARG A 259 -17.38 3.95 6.53
CA ARG A 259 -17.78 4.03 5.12
C ARG A 259 -19.28 3.85 4.94
N ALA A 260 -19.90 2.96 5.73
CA ALA A 260 -21.35 2.80 5.74
C ALA A 260 -22.07 4.07 6.23
N SER A 261 -21.55 4.78 7.23
CA SER A 261 -22.15 6.04 7.69
C SER A 261 -22.03 7.17 6.66
N VAL A 262 -20.91 7.24 5.93
CA VAL A 262 -20.74 8.16 4.79
C VAL A 262 -21.74 7.84 3.68
N ALA A 263 -21.89 6.57 3.31
CA ALA A 263 -22.85 6.16 2.30
C ALA A 263 -24.30 6.47 2.71
N ALA A 264 -24.64 6.25 3.99
CA ALA A 264 -25.96 6.55 4.54
C ALA A 264 -26.26 8.05 4.65
N ALA A 265 -25.24 8.92 4.60
CA ALA A 265 -25.42 10.37 4.55
C ALA A 265 -25.81 10.87 3.16
N SER A 266 -25.88 9.99 2.16
CA SER A 266 -26.35 10.34 0.82
C SER A 266 -27.79 10.87 0.88
N PRO A 267 -28.08 12.03 0.27
CA PRO A 267 -29.41 12.64 0.33
C PRO A 267 -30.45 11.91 -0.55
N VAL A 268 -29.99 11.03 -1.46
CA VAL A 268 -30.83 10.36 -2.45
C VAL A 268 -30.37 8.91 -2.58
N ASP A 269 -31.32 7.98 -2.68
CA ASP A 269 -31.07 6.58 -2.99
C ASP A 269 -30.82 6.39 -4.50
N ASP A 270 -29.67 6.89 -4.95
CA ASP A 270 -29.18 6.76 -6.34
C ASP A 270 -27.76 6.19 -6.36
N PRO A 271 -27.47 5.13 -7.15
CA PRO A 271 -26.16 4.49 -7.17
C PRO A 271 -24.99 5.41 -7.58
N LEU A 272 -25.22 6.35 -8.50
CA LEU A 272 -24.20 7.30 -8.94
C LEU A 272 -23.93 8.32 -7.83
N ILE A 273 -24.98 8.89 -7.23
CA ILE A 273 -24.84 9.84 -6.12
C ILE A 273 -24.14 9.18 -4.93
N ASN A 274 -24.51 7.94 -4.57
CA ASN A 274 -23.85 7.18 -3.50
C ASN A 274 -22.35 7.00 -3.79
N SER A 275 -21.98 6.74 -5.05
CA SER A 275 -20.58 6.62 -5.45
C SER A 275 -19.83 7.95 -5.35
N LEU A 276 -20.46 9.07 -5.73
CA LEU A 276 -19.88 10.41 -5.61
C LEU A 276 -19.72 10.83 -4.15
N VAL A 277 -20.68 10.55 -3.28
CA VAL A 277 -20.61 10.82 -1.83
C VAL A 277 -19.44 10.06 -1.22
N GLN A 278 -19.31 8.77 -1.50
CA GLN A 278 -18.16 7.97 -1.04
C GLN A 278 -16.83 8.49 -1.58
N ALA A 279 -16.77 8.91 -2.85
CA ALA A 279 -15.55 9.47 -3.43
C ALA A 279 -15.18 10.83 -2.80
N SER A 280 -16.17 11.67 -2.47
CA SER A 280 -15.94 12.99 -1.87
C SER A 280 -15.29 12.92 -0.48
N ASP A 281 -15.58 11.86 0.29
CA ASP A 281 -15.03 11.62 1.62
C ASP A 281 -13.49 11.52 1.61
N ALA A 282 -12.90 11.05 0.51
CA ALA A 282 -11.45 10.97 0.35
C ALA A 282 -10.73 12.33 0.43
N PHE A 283 -11.44 13.43 0.12
CA PHE A 283 -10.89 14.79 0.09
C PHE A 283 -11.11 15.54 1.41
N VAL A 284 -11.93 15.03 2.32
CA VAL A 284 -12.20 15.66 3.61
C VAL A 284 -11.11 15.26 4.59
N VAL A 285 -10.30 16.24 5.01
CA VAL A 285 -9.15 16.00 5.89
C VAL A 285 -9.19 16.86 7.15
N LYS A 286 -8.55 16.39 8.21
CA LYS A 286 -8.35 17.12 9.45
C LYS A 286 -7.25 18.17 9.29
N ARG A 287 -7.51 19.36 9.82
CA ARG A 287 -6.53 20.45 9.99
C ARG A 287 -6.69 20.97 11.41
N GLU A 288 -5.75 20.61 12.29
CA GLU A 288 -5.83 20.90 13.72
C GLU A 288 -7.16 20.41 14.34
N THR A 289 -8.00 21.33 14.81
CA THR A 289 -9.33 21.05 15.40
C THR A 289 -10.47 21.13 14.37
N LEU A 290 -10.17 21.52 13.14
CA LEU A 290 -11.13 21.73 12.05
C LEU A 290 -10.99 20.67 10.95
N LYS A 291 -11.83 20.80 9.92
CA LYS A 291 -11.74 20.07 8.67
C LYS A 291 -11.46 21.03 7.52
N THR A 292 -10.79 20.53 6.49
CA THR A 292 -10.56 21.23 5.21
C THR A 292 -10.74 20.23 4.06
N VAL A 293 -10.76 20.74 2.83
CA VAL A 293 -10.85 19.93 1.62
C VAL A 293 -9.57 20.10 0.81
N ILE A 294 -8.86 19.00 0.58
CA ILE A 294 -7.69 19.02 -0.31
C ILE A 294 -8.14 19.09 -1.76
N ALA A 295 -7.41 19.86 -2.58
CA ALA A 295 -7.79 20.08 -3.97
C ALA A 295 -7.48 18.87 -4.88
N GLY A 296 -6.66 17.92 -4.43
CA GLY A 296 -6.43 16.68 -5.13
C GLY A 296 -5.16 15.94 -4.73
N TYR A 297 -5.25 14.62 -4.62
CA TYR A 297 -4.07 13.78 -4.55
C TYR A 297 -3.44 13.62 -5.94
N HIS A 298 -2.12 13.49 -6.05
CA HIS A 298 -1.16 13.47 -4.94
C HIS A 298 -0.65 14.86 -4.55
N TRP A 299 -0.62 15.80 -5.50
CA TRP A 299 0.18 17.03 -5.40
C TRP A 299 -0.38 18.14 -4.53
N PHE A 300 -1.70 18.27 -4.43
CA PHE A 300 -2.29 19.47 -3.88
C PHE A 300 -2.56 19.33 -2.38
N ALA A 301 -2.41 20.45 -1.68
CA ALA A 301 -2.98 20.66 -0.36
C ALA A 301 -4.40 21.21 -0.52
N ASP A 302 -4.97 21.78 0.55
CA ASP A 302 -6.16 22.61 0.45
C ASP A 302 -5.88 23.93 -0.27
N TRP A 303 -6.84 24.37 -1.08
CA TRP A 303 -6.72 25.54 -1.92
C TRP A 303 -8.05 26.29 -1.87
N GLY A 304 -8.07 27.51 -1.32
CA GLY A 304 -9.32 28.21 -0.99
C GLY A 304 -10.27 28.52 -2.15
N ARG A 305 -9.86 28.29 -3.41
CA ARG A 305 -10.73 28.33 -4.59
C ARG A 305 -11.51 27.02 -4.80
N ASP A 306 -10.91 25.89 -4.41
CA ASP A 306 -11.43 24.54 -4.62
C ASP A 306 -12.10 23.97 -3.34
N THR A 307 -11.75 24.50 -2.16
CA THR A 307 -12.31 24.18 -0.83
C THR A 307 -13.61 24.93 -0.55
#